data_AF-A0A1Y2JXK5-F1
#
_entry.id   AF-A0A1Y2JXK5-F1
#
_cell.length_a   1.000
_cell.length_b   1.000
_cell.length_c   1.000
_cell.angle_alpha   90.00
_cell.angle_beta   90.00
_cell.angle_gamma   90.00
#
_symmetry.space_group_name_H-M   'P 1'
#
loop_
_entity.id
_entity.type
_entity.pdbx_description
1 polymer ?
#
loop_
_entity_poly.entity_id
_entity_poly.type
_entity_poly.pdbx_seq_one_letter_code
_entity_poly.pdbx_strand_id
1 'polypeptide(L)'
;MSSAGNMPWPLEPVLDMDDIQGIAVPGFLKPHQILLGIRYQRKEADMASLRTLLAKLTPDISTAADTLRDRREHRQLAKSPSSKSSDQKQKTVFPPLVAIGFGYQGLFDLAVGAALIPSVAYKNGMVARSALLGDSTTPGTPGNPTTWSVGKPSEELDILVVVAGDDRKSVRLRADEIVKAFVATGAKINEQVGNVRDDVEGQVGHEHFGFDDGVSQPGVRGRASGADDDFITDRYVDRSQFPAAALYGYPGQDLVWPGEFVIGYPQTGPDPLIPGPVLEPSPWWMRNGSYLVYRRLLQDVGLFWRTMRDEAERLSTLPGFDKMDEKTLASRLVGRWPSGAPVNRVPEGDDEDLGENSFANNHFRFDSNTHALKLIGGKDPFPQAEADPVGLTCPLAAHIRKVNTRDAPSDMGGRSSTFERRLLRVGVPFGPSLKNRYARKVEGEPERGLLFLSIQSSIEEQFEFLQARWINDESRPKAPSGHDMIVGQNAAAADGVRRCGIFGKGLQQARVEADGEFVTASGGGYFFVPSITALGTVIAGTQPELSVQLSADHRLEGVGPDKDLPKVARKTSSGRKARGKR
;
A
#
# COMPACT_ATOMS: atom_id res chain seq x y z
N MET A 1 18.94 -38.32 20.54
CA MET A 1 19.38 -37.85 19.21
C MET A 1 18.47 -38.46 18.16
N SER A 2 17.36 -37.79 17.85
CA SER A 2 16.61 -38.03 16.61
C SER A 2 16.82 -36.77 15.76
N SER A 3 17.31 -36.97 14.54
CA SER A 3 17.51 -35.92 13.56
C SER A 3 16.19 -35.19 13.33
N ALA A 4 16.11 -33.93 13.74
CA ALA A 4 15.12 -33.00 13.25
C ALA A 4 15.27 -32.97 11.72
N GLY A 5 14.38 -33.69 11.03
CA GLY A 5 14.35 -33.70 9.58
C GLY A 5 14.25 -32.26 9.09
N ASN A 6 15.14 -31.89 8.16
CA ASN A 6 15.04 -30.69 7.36
C ASN A 6 13.61 -30.63 6.79
N MET A 7 12.73 -29.84 7.40
CA MET A 7 11.51 -29.41 6.72
C MET A 7 11.98 -28.62 5.50
N PRO A 8 11.69 -29.07 4.27
CA PRO A 8 12.09 -28.31 3.09
C PRO A 8 11.44 -26.94 3.18
N TRP A 9 12.28 -25.90 3.11
CA TRP A 9 11.86 -24.51 3.07
C TRP A 9 10.88 -24.31 1.91
N PRO A 10 9.91 -23.38 2.03
CA PRO A 10 9.08 -23.06 0.88
C PRO A 10 9.96 -22.66 -0.29
N LEU A 11 9.71 -23.28 -1.44
CA LEU A 11 10.33 -22.88 -2.68
C LEU A 11 9.83 -21.47 -3.02
N GLU A 12 10.66 -20.47 -2.74
CA GLU A 12 10.33 -19.08 -3.03
C GLU A 12 10.44 -18.82 -4.54
N PRO A 13 9.46 -18.12 -5.14
CA PRO A 13 9.46 -17.84 -6.57
C PRO A 13 10.61 -16.90 -6.91
N VAL A 14 11.15 -17.08 -8.11
CA VAL A 14 12.00 -16.07 -8.75
C VAL A 14 11.08 -15.10 -9.47
N LEU A 15 11.21 -13.81 -9.18
CA LEU A 15 10.44 -12.77 -9.85
C LEU A 15 11.15 -12.33 -11.13
N ASP A 16 10.36 -11.94 -12.12
CA ASP A 16 10.83 -11.37 -13.37
C ASP A 16 11.23 -9.90 -13.17
N MET A 17 12.43 -9.71 -12.62
CA MET A 17 12.89 -8.41 -12.11
C MET A 17 13.06 -7.35 -13.21
N ASP A 18 13.28 -7.77 -14.45
CA ASP A 18 13.44 -6.85 -15.59
C ASP A 18 12.09 -6.46 -16.22
N ASP A 19 11.03 -7.25 -15.99
CA ASP A 19 9.69 -6.97 -16.53
C ASP A 19 8.77 -6.25 -15.54
N ILE A 20 9.00 -6.38 -14.23
CA ILE A 20 8.21 -5.68 -13.20
C ILE A 20 8.72 -4.23 -13.05
N GLN A 21 7.82 -3.25 -13.02
CA GLN A 21 8.20 -1.87 -12.67
C GLN A 21 8.63 -1.77 -11.20
N GLY A 22 9.75 -1.09 -10.95
CA GLY A 22 10.38 -1.07 -9.64
C GLY A 22 9.61 -0.35 -8.53
N ILE A 23 8.64 0.49 -8.89
CA ILE A 23 7.71 1.08 -7.90
C ILE A 23 6.84 0.03 -7.23
N ALA A 24 6.51 -1.06 -7.95
CA ALA A 24 5.67 -2.12 -7.43
C ALA A 24 6.41 -2.98 -6.43
N VAL A 25 7.56 -3.52 -6.85
CA VAL A 25 8.48 -4.29 -6.02
C VAL A 25 9.90 -3.94 -6.46
N PRO A 26 10.84 -3.64 -5.55
CA PRO A 26 10.66 -3.58 -4.10
C PRO A 26 10.12 -2.21 -3.60
N GLY A 27 9.79 -1.28 -4.51
CA GLY A 27 9.33 0.08 -4.19
C GLY A 27 10.48 1.09 -4.17
N PHE A 28 10.24 2.30 -4.72
CA PHE A 28 11.26 3.33 -4.89
C PHE A 28 11.84 3.85 -3.56
N LEU A 29 10.99 4.12 -2.55
CA LEU A 29 11.39 4.60 -1.22
C LEU A 29 12.42 5.75 -1.25
N LYS A 30 12.19 6.74 -2.11
CA LYS A 30 13.07 7.89 -2.31
C LYS A 30 12.57 9.14 -1.58
N PRO A 31 13.47 10.04 -1.14
CA PRO A 31 13.11 11.22 -0.35
C PRO A 31 12.40 12.32 -1.16
N HIS A 32 12.54 12.34 -2.47
CA HIS A 32 11.93 13.34 -3.34
C HIS A 32 11.15 12.64 -4.45
N GLN A 33 9.91 13.06 -4.67
CA GLN A 33 9.06 12.53 -5.73
C GLN A 33 8.28 13.65 -6.42
N ILE A 34 8.10 13.55 -7.73
CA ILE A 34 7.16 14.37 -8.49
C ILE A 34 6.17 13.42 -9.18
N LEU A 35 4.89 13.62 -8.89
CA LEU A 35 3.79 12.89 -9.50
C LEU A 35 3.22 13.76 -10.63
N LEU A 36 3.19 13.20 -11.83
CA LEU A 36 2.64 13.84 -13.02
C LEU A 36 1.34 13.14 -13.39
N GLY A 37 0.22 13.74 -13.01
CA GLY A 37 -1.11 13.34 -13.47
C GLY A 37 -1.36 13.87 -14.87
N ILE A 38 -1.59 12.99 -15.82
CA ILE A 38 -1.72 13.32 -17.24
C ILE A 38 -3.15 13.02 -17.69
N ARG A 39 -3.73 13.94 -18.46
CA ARG A 39 -4.96 13.72 -19.23
C ARG A 39 -4.69 14.03 -20.68
N TYR A 40 -4.87 13.05 -21.56
CA TYR A 40 -4.63 13.25 -22.99
C TYR A 40 -5.94 13.53 -23.73
N GLN A 41 -5.82 14.07 -24.94
CA GLN A 41 -6.96 14.29 -25.82
C GLN A 41 -7.25 12.99 -26.58
N ARG A 42 -8.51 12.55 -26.58
CA ARG A 42 -8.97 11.34 -27.29
C ARG A 42 -9.23 11.60 -28.78
N LYS A 43 -8.34 12.36 -29.43
CA LYS A 43 -8.34 12.53 -30.89
C LYS A 43 -7.34 11.55 -31.48
N GLU A 44 -7.64 11.03 -32.66
CA GLU A 44 -6.85 9.96 -33.29
C GLU A 44 -5.35 10.32 -33.45
N ALA A 45 -5.06 11.53 -33.93
CA ALA A 45 -3.67 12.02 -34.09
C ALA A 45 -2.91 12.16 -32.76
N ASP A 46 -3.60 12.60 -31.70
CA ASP A 46 -3.02 12.74 -30.36
C ASP A 46 -2.74 11.37 -29.74
N MET A 47 -3.62 10.39 -29.97
CA MET A 47 -3.44 9.00 -29.53
C MET A 47 -2.26 8.31 -30.22
N ALA A 48 -2.07 8.52 -31.52
CA ALA A 48 -0.90 7.99 -32.25
C ALA A 48 0.42 8.60 -31.72
N SER A 49 0.42 9.90 -31.46
CA SER A 49 1.57 10.61 -30.87
C SER A 49 1.85 10.12 -29.44
N LEU A 50 0.81 9.88 -28.65
CA LEU A 50 0.90 9.32 -27.31
C LEU A 50 1.50 7.92 -27.32
N ARG A 51 1.04 7.01 -28.19
CA ARG A 51 1.62 5.66 -28.32
C ARG A 51 3.10 5.70 -28.68
N THR A 52 3.47 6.58 -29.61
CA THR A 52 4.87 6.81 -29.99
C THR A 52 5.71 7.29 -28.80
N LEU A 53 5.17 8.22 -28.00
CA LEU A 53 5.82 8.69 -26.77
C LEU A 53 5.97 7.57 -25.74
N LEU A 54 4.91 6.78 -25.50
CA LEU A 54 4.95 5.66 -24.55
C LEU A 54 5.98 4.60 -24.97
N ALA A 55 6.08 4.30 -26.27
CA ALA A 55 7.10 3.39 -26.80
C ALA A 55 8.51 3.92 -26.53
N LYS A 56 8.72 5.23 -26.74
CA LYS A 56 9.99 5.89 -26.46
C LYS A 56 10.33 5.95 -24.97
N LEU A 57 9.32 6.09 -24.11
CA LEU A 57 9.49 6.17 -22.66
C LEU A 57 9.72 4.79 -22.02
N THR A 58 9.24 3.71 -22.66
CA THR A 58 9.30 2.34 -22.09
C THR A 58 10.69 1.93 -21.60
N PRO A 59 11.79 2.14 -22.35
CA PRO A 59 13.14 1.79 -21.89
C PRO A 59 13.64 2.64 -20.71
N ASP A 60 13.03 3.79 -20.45
CA ASP A 60 13.39 4.69 -19.36
C ASP A 60 12.61 4.39 -18.06
N ILE A 61 11.61 3.49 -18.11
CA ILE A 61 10.87 3.06 -16.93
C ILE A 61 11.76 2.14 -16.09
N SER A 62 11.92 2.49 -14.81
CA SER A 62 12.78 1.76 -13.89
C SER A 62 12.20 0.41 -13.53
N THR A 63 12.99 -0.64 -13.72
CA THR A 63 12.62 -2.01 -13.42
C THR A 63 12.77 -2.32 -11.93
N ALA A 64 12.24 -3.47 -11.51
CA ALA A 64 12.47 -4.02 -10.17
C ALA A 64 13.96 -4.34 -9.96
N ALA A 65 14.68 -4.79 -11.00
CA ALA A 65 16.11 -5.01 -10.97
C ALA A 65 16.89 -3.71 -10.69
N ASP A 66 16.55 -2.61 -11.39
CA ASP A 66 17.18 -1.30 -11.19
C ASP A 66 16.96 -0.80 -9.76
N THR A 67 15.72 -0.89 -9.28
CA THR A 67 15.34 -0.40 -7.95
C THR A 67 15.95 -1.25 -6.84
N LEU A 68 16.04 -2.57 -7.03
CA LEU A 68 16.69 -3.45 -6.05
C LEU A 68 18.20 -3.21 -5.99
N ARG A 69 18.86 -2.99 -7.13
CA ARG A 69 20.28 -2.61 -7.21
C ARG A 69 20.52 -1.29 -6.48
N ASP A 70 19.74 -0.26 -6.79
CA ASP A 70 19.76 1.04 -6.12
C ASP A 70 19.67 0.89 -4.59
N ARG A 71 18.66 0.17 -4.09
CA ARG A 71 18.48 -0.07 -2.65
C ARG A 71 19.63 -0.86 -2.02
N ARG A 72 20.21 -1.82 -2.73
CA ARG A 72 21.37 -2.59 -2.24
C ARG A 72 22.61 -1.72 -2.14
N GLU A 73 22.87 -0.89 -3.14
CA GLU A 73 24.01 0.04 -3.17
C GLU A 73 23.89 1.09 -2.05
N HIS A 74 22.72 1.70 -1.86
CA HIS A 74 22.50 2.63 -0.74
C HIS A 74 22.76 1.98 0.63
N ARG A 75 22.31 0.74 0.83
CA ARG A 75 22.56 0.01 2.09
C ARG A 75 24.04 -0.33 2.29
N GLN A 76 24.76 -0.67 1.22
CA GLN A 76 26.20 -0.91 1.30
C GLN A 76 26.95 0.38 1.65
N LEU A 77 26.60 1.51 1.03
CA LEU A 77 27.17 2.83 1.33
C LEU A 77 26.91 3.24 2.79
N ALA A 78 25.71 3.00 3.32
CA ALA A 78 25.36 3.28 4.71
C ALA A 78 26.16 2.44 5.73
N LYS A 79 26.57 1.22 5.35
CA LYS A 79 27.40 0.33 6.19
C LYS A 79 28.90 0.65 6.11
N SER A 80 29.36 1.42 5.12
CA SER A 80 30.79 1.69 4.93
C SER A 80 31.33 2.70 5.95
N PRO A 81 32.46 2.39 6.65
CA PRO A 81 33.08 3.30 7.62
C PRO A 81 33.64 4.60 7.00
N SER A 82 33.85 4.63 5.67
CA SER A 82 34.29 5.83 4.93
C SER A 82 33.22 6.94 4.82
N SER A 83 31.98 6.68 5.24
CA SER A 83 30.89 7.68 5.29
C SER A 83 31.12 8.83 6.29
N LYS A 84 32.14 8.72 7.16
CA LYS A 84 32.48 9.72 8.20
C LYS A 84 33.57 10.74 7.82
N SER A 85 34.23 10.64 6.66
CA SER A 85 35.19 11.67 6.20
C SER A 85 34.63 12.47 5.03
N SER A 86 34.59 13.80 5.16
CA SER A 86 34.04 14.75 4.18
C SER A 86 34.79 14.83 2.85
N ASP A 87 36.02 14.32 2.76
CA ASP A 87 36.98 14.70 1.69
C ASP A 87 37.12 13.72 0.52
N GLN A 88 36.38 12.62 0.47
CA GLN A 88 36.38 11.70 -0.69
C GLN A 88 34.98 11.22 -1.11
N LYS A 89 33.96 12.08 -1.00
CA LYS A 89 32.66 11.82 -1.65
C LYS A 89 32.77 12.01 -3.17
N GLN A 90 33.31 11.03 -3.88
CA GLN A 90 32.78 10.74 -5.20
C GLN A 90 31.31 10.35 -4.96
N LYS A 91 30.41 11.34 -5.02
CA LYS A 91 28.97 11.10 -4.86
C LYS A 91 28.57 10.17 -6.01
N THR A 92 28.37 8.88 -5.73
CA THR A 92 27.62 8.01 -6.62
C THR A 92 26.30 8.72 -6.89
N VAL A 93 26.08 9.14 -8.14
CA VAL A 93 24.85 9.81 -8.54
C VAL A 93 23.89 8.71 -8.99
N PHE A 94 22.86 8.48 -8.18
CA PHE A 94 21.76 7.60 -8.55
C PHE A 94 20.81 8.36 -9.47
N PRO A 95 20.55 7.89 -10.70
CA PRO A 95 19.59 8.54 -11.59
C PRO A 95 18.18 8.46 -10.98
N PRO A 96 17.31 9.45 -11.24
CA PRO A 96 15.91 9.36 -10.82
C PRO A 96 15.24 8.11 -11.40
N LEU A 97 14.51 7.41 -10.55
CA LEU A 97 13.66 6.29 -10.93
C LEU A 97 12.34 6.81 -11.49
N VAL A 98 11.79 6.13 -12.51
CA VAL A 98 10.56 6.51 -13.19
C VAL A 98 9.60 5.32 -13.24
N ALA A 99 8.35 5.53 -12.86
CA ALA A 99 7.27 4.55 -13.04
C ALA A 99 6.06 5.18 -13.71
N ILE A 100 5.24 4.36 -14.35
CA ILE A 100 4.04 4.78 -15.06
C ILE A 100 2.88 3.83 -14.76
N GLY A 101 1.72 4.41 -14.41
CA GLY A 101 0.46 3.70 -14.24
C GLY A 101 -0.67 4.39 -14.99
N PHE A 102 -1.75 3.65 -15.26
CA PHE A 102 -2.86 4.10 -16.10
C PHE A 102 -4.17 4.03 -15.33
N GLY A 103 -4.96 5.11 -15.34
CA GLY A 103 -6.36 5.07 -14.90
C GLY A 103 -7.17 4.19 -15.84
N TYR A 104 -8.31 3.66 -15.40
CA TYR A 104 -9.06 2.67 -16.18
C TYR A 104 -9.45 3.19 -17.57
N GLN A 105 -10.03 4.39 -17.66
CA GLN A 105 -10.41 4.94 -18.97
C GLN A 105 -9.17 5.17 -19.87
N GLY A 106 -8.06 5.65 -19.29
CA GLY A 106 -6.80 5.82 -19.99
C GLY A 106 -6.27 4.50 -20.58
N LEU A 107 -6.31 3.45 -19.78
CA LEU A 107 -5.90 2.11 -20.20
C LEU A 107 -6.89 1.52 -21.21
N PHE A 108 -8.18 1.74 -21.04
CA PHE A 108 -9.24 1.25 -21.92
C PHE A 108 -9.11 1.77 -23.35
N ASP A 109 -8.76 3.04 -23.51
CA ASP A 109 -8.54 3.62 -24.84
C ASP A 109 -7.26 3.09 -25.51
N LEU A 110 -6.28 2.60 -24.72
CA LEU A 110 -4.95 2.21 -25.18
C LEU A 110 -4.78 0.71 -25.39
N ALA A 111 -5.39 -0.14 -24.56
CA ALA A 111 -5.10 -1.57 -24.48
C ALA A 111 -6.30 -2.44 -24.83
N VAL A 112 -6.14 -3.30 -25.84
CA VAL A 112 -7.14 -4.31 -26.19
C VAL A 112 -7.32 -5.29 -25.03
N GLY A 113 -8.59 -5.57 -24.71
CA GLY A 113 -8.95 -6.47 -23.63
C GLY A 113 -8.99 -5.80 -22.26
N ALA A 114 -8.76 -4.50 -22.13
CA ALA A 114 -8.92 -3.77 -20.86
C ALA A 114 -10.33 -3.94 -20.24
N ALA A 115 -11.36 -4.14 -21.07
CA ALA A 115 -12.71 -4.49 -20.61
C ALA A 115 -12.79 -5.78 -19.78
N LEU A 116 -11.84 -6.69 -19.94
CA LEU A 116 -11.75 -7.98 -19.23
C LEU A 116 -11.10 -7.87 -17.85
N ILE A 117 -10.59 -6.70 -17.46
CA ILE A 117 -9.98 -6.47 -16.16
C ILE A 117 -11.03 -6.76 -15.05
N PRO A 118 -10.72 -7.61 -14.07
CA PRO A 118 -11.71 -8.06 -13.09
C PRO A 118 -12.05 -7.01 -12.03
N SER A 119 -11.08 -6.20 -11.58
CA SER A 119 -11.29 -5.25 -10.47
C SER A 119 -12.40 -4.24 -10.78
N VAL A 120 -13.45 -4.27 -9.96
CA VAL A 120 -14.60 -3.38 -10.06
C VAL A 120 -14.23 -2.00 -9.51
N ALA A 121 -13.45 -1.94 -8.44
CA ALA A 121 -12.97 -0.68 -7.87
C ALA A 121 -12.14 0.10 -8.90
N TYR A 122 -11.17 -0.57 -9.54
CA TYR A 122 -10.35 0.05 -10.59
C TYR A 122 -11.19 0.58 -11.74
N LYS A 123 -12.13 -0.22 -12.26
CA LYS A 123 -13.00 0.16 -13.39
C LYS A 123 -13.89 1.36 -13.07
N ASN A 124 -14.41 1.43 -11.84
CA ASN A 124 -15.28 2.52 -11.42
C ASN A 124 -14.51 3.81 -11.12
N GLY A 125 -13.22 3.72 -10.77
CA GLY A 125 -12.40 4.86 -10.39
C GLY A 125 -12.67 5.37 -8.98
N MET A 126 -11.70 6.10 -8.41
CA MET A 126 -11.75 6.52 -7.01
C MET A 126 -12.87 7.52 -6.73
N VAL A 127 -13.23 8.38 -7.69
CA VAL A 127 -14.32 9.35 -7.53
C VAL A 127 -15.64 8.64 -7.20
N ALA A 128 -15.98 7.58 -7.95
CA ALA A 128 -17.18 6.78 -7.70
C ALA A 128 -17.11 5.97 -6.41
N ARG A 129 -15.89 5.74 -5.89
CA ARG A 129 -15.63 4.96 -4.68
C ARG A 129 -15.42 5.83 -3.43
N SER A 130 -15.37 7.16 -3.56
CA SER A 130 -15.02 8.07 -2.46
C SER A 130 -15.93 7.93 -1.24
N ALA A 131 -17.23 7.75 -1.45
CA ALA A 131 -18.20 7.56 -0.37
C ALA A 131 -17.92 6.27 0.43
N LEU A 132 -17.48 5.19 -0.23
CA LEU A 132 -17.05 3.97 0.45
C LEU A 132 -15.79 4.20 1.30
N LEU A 133 -14.88 5.06 0.83
CA LEU A 133 -13.68 5.45 1.58
C LEU A 133 -13.99 6.35 2.79
N GLY A 134 -15.24 6.79 2.93
CA GLY A 134 -15.69 7.71 3.97
C GLY A 134 -15.47 9.18 3.64
N ASP A 135 -15.05 9.52 2.41
CA ASP A 135 -14.93 10.91 2.00
C ASP A 135 -16.31 11.60 2.05
N SER A 136 -16.33 12.90 2.38
CA SER A 136 -17.58 13.66 2.49
C SER A 136 -18.47 13.47 1.26
N THR A 137 -19.74 13.14 1.47
CA THR A 137 -20.75 12.98 0.42
C THR A 137 -21.47 14.27 0.08
N THR A 138 -21.22 15.35 0.82
CA THR A 138 -21.86 16.65 0.61
C THR A 138 -21.07 17.49 -0.41
N PRO A 139 -21.64 17.79 -1.60
CA PRO A 139 -20.94 18.57 -2.62
C PRO A 139 -20.43 19.92 -2.09
N GLY A 140 -19.24 20.33 -2.54
CA GLY A 140 -18.61 21.61 -2.15
C GLY A 140 -17.95 21.63 -0.77
N THR A 141 -18.07 20.56 0.02
CA THR A 141 -17.37 20.46 1.31
C THR A 141 -15.93 19.92 1.15
N PRO A 142 -15.01 20.24 2.07
CA PRO A 142 -13.69 19.59 2.11
C PRO A 142 -13.83 18.06 2.15
N GLY A 143 -12.94 17.34 1.45
CA GLY A 143 -12.99 15.88 1.37
C GLY A 143 -13.83 15.36 0.21
N ASN A 144 -14.90 16.06 -0.17
CA ASN A 144 -15.76 15.65 -1.28
C ASN A 144 -15.03 15.75 -2.64
N PRO A 145 -15.20 14.79 -3.57
CA PRO A 145 -14.52 14.82 -4.87
C PRO A 145 -14.70 16.09 -5.69
N THR A 146 -15.81 16.82 -5.51
CA THR A 146 -16.05 18.09 -6.21
C THR A 146 -15.05 19.19 -5.84
N THR A 147 -14.40 19.09 -4.68
CA THR A 147 -13.41 20.06 -4.19
C THR A 147 -11.97 19.58 -4.38
N TRP A 148 -11.75 18.39 -4.94
CA TRP A 148 -10.41 17.88 -5.16
C TRP A 148 -9.61 18.74 -6.15
N SER A 149 -8.34 18.96 -5.83
CA SER A 149 -7.38 19.70 -6.67
C SER A 149 -6.80 18.84 -7.80
N VAL A 150 -6.90 17.52 -7.68
CA VAL A 150 -6.43 16.55 -8.68
C VAL A 150 -7.38 15.34 -8.75
N GLY A 151 -7.68 14.87 -9.95
CA GLY A 151 -8.53 13.68 -10.14
C GLY A 151 -10.00 13.87 -9.75
N LYS A 152 -10.50 15.12 -9.74
CA LYS A 152 -11.91 15.44 -9.46
C LYS A 152 -12.84 14.93 -10.58
N PRO A 153 -14.17 14.87 -10.36
CA PRO A 153 -15.13 14.43 -11.39
C PRO A 153 -14.92 15.13 -12.73
N SER A 154 -15.00 14.37 -13.83
CA SER A 154 -14.73 14.82 -15.22
C SER A 154 -13.28 15.26 -15.50
N GLU A 155 -12.41 15.23 -14.50
CA GLU A 155 -10.98 15.53 -14.61
C GLU A 155 -10.11 14.44 -13.98
N GLU A 156 -10.62 13.19 -13.96
CA GLU A 156 -9.88 12.00 -13.58
C GLU A 156 -8.65 11.80 -14.48
N LEU A 157 -7.59 11.25 -13.90
CA LEU A 157 -6.29 11.13 -14.56
C LEU A 157 -6.26 9.87 -15.44
N ASP A 158 -5.78 10.02 -16.68
CA ASP A 158 -5.62 8.89 -17.60
C ASP A 158 -4.31 8.13 -17.33
N ILE A 159 -3.25 8.87 -16.97
CA ILE A 159 -1.92 8.33 -16.70
C ILE A 159 -1.36 9.03 -15.45
N LEU A 160 -0.64 8.29 -14.62
CA LEU A 160 0.19 8.80 -13.53
C LEU A 160 1.64 8.39 -13.78
N VAL A 161 2.54 9.35 -13.91
CA VAL A 161 3.98 9.11 -13.90
C VAL A 161 4.56 9.54 -12.55
N VAL A 162 5.37 8.68 -11.95
CA VAL A 162 6.09 8.96 -10.69
C VAL A 162 7.57 9.05 -11.00
N VAL A 163 8.18 10.21 -10.72
CA VAL A 163 9.63 10.42 -10.83
C VAL A 163 10.17 10.58 -9.42
N ALA A 164 11.15 9.76 -9.02
CA ALA A 164 11.61 9.68 -7.65
C ALA A 164 13.14 9.58 -7.55
N GLY A 165 13.77 10.22 -6.56
CA GLY A 165 15.23 10.18 -6.42
C GLY A 165 15.74 10.86 -5.16
N ASP A 166 17.06 10.79 -4.95
CA ASP A 166 17.73 11.31 -3.75
C ASP A 166 18.09 12.80 -3.84
N ASP A 167 18.09 13.37 -5.03
CA ASP A 167 18.40 14.78 -5.26
C ASP A 167 17.22 15.50 -5.93
N ARG A 168 16.70 16.52 -5.25
CA ARG A 168 15.55 17.34 -5.72
C ARG A 168 15.75 17.88 -7.13
N LYS A 169 16.96 18.33 -7.49
CA LYS A 169 17.22 18.95 -8.79
C LYS A 169 17.18 17.91 -9.90
N SER A 170 17.80 16.75 -9.69
CA SER A 170 17.77 15.64 -10.66
C SER A 170 16.34 15.16 -10.92
N VAL A 171 15.53 15.00 -9.86
CA VAL A 171 14.10 14.63 -9.97
C VAL A 171 13.32 15.68 -10.74
N ARG A 172 13.54 16.96 -10.45
CA ARG A 172 12.87 18.06 -11.16
C ARG A 172 13.22 18.10 -12.64
N LEU A 173 14.52 18.02 -12.97
CA LEU A 173 14.98 18.01 -14.37
C LEU A 173 14.33 16.87 -15.15
N ARG A 174 14.31 15.67 -14.57
CA ARG A 174 13.70 14.50 -15.21
C ARG A 174 12.18 14.64 -15.36
N ALA A 175 11.50 15.18 -14.35
CA ALA A 175 10.07 15.47 -14.45
C ALA A 175 9.78 16.51 -15.55
N ASP A 176 10.54 17.60 -15.62
CA ASP A 176 10.36 18.65 -16.63
C ASP A 176 10.56 18.11 -18.06
N GLU A 177 11.48 17.16 -18.28
CA GLU A 177 11.65 16.46 -19.56
C GLU A 177 10.39 15.66 -19.95
N ILE A 178 9.85 14.89 -19.01
CA ILE A 178 8.64 14.08 -19.21
C ILE A 178 7.43 14.99 -19.46
N VAL A 179 7.29 16.07 -18.68
CA VAL A 179 6.24 17.08 -18.86
C VAL A 179 6.27 17.65 -20.27
N LYS A 180 7.44 18.09 -20.75
CA LYS A 180 7.60 18.61 -22.13
C LYS A 180 7.17 17.59 -23.16
N ALA A 181 7.52 16.32 -22.97
CA ALA A 181 7.18 15.25 -23.90
C ALA A 181 5.66 15.01 -23.97
N PHE A 182 4.96 14.93 -22.84
CA PHE A 182 3.49 14.78 -22.82
C PHE A 182 2.74 16.03 -23.31
N VAL A 183 3.22 17.24 -22.98
CA VAL A 183 2.62 18.47 -23.51
C VAL A 183 2.71 18.52 -25.03
N ALA A 184 3.78 18.01 -25.62
CA ALA A 184 3.93 17.93 -27.08
C ALA A 184 2.90 16.99 -27.75
N THR A 185 2.28 16.07 -27.01
CA THR A 185 1.16 15.24 -27.50
C THR A 185 -0.22 15.89 -27.26
N GLY A 186 -0.26 17.15 -26.83
CA GLY A 186 -1.49 17.86 -26.49
C GLY A 186 -2.11 17.48 -25.14
N ALA A 187 -1.39 16.74 -24.30
CA ALA A 187 -1.86 16.34 -22.98
C ALA A 187 -1.82 17.49 -21.96
N LYS A 188 -2.74 17.45 -21.01
CA LYS A 188 -2.77 18.34 -19.84
C LYS A 188 -2.07 17.66 -18.67
N ILE A 189 -1.30 18.44 -17.92
CA ILE A 189 -0.51 17.96 -16.79
C ILE A 189 -1.01 18.60 -15.49
N ASN A 190 -1.17 17.76 -14.47
CA ASN A 190 -1.29 18.15 -13.08
C ASN A 190 -0.05 17.63 -12.34
N GLU A 191 0.70 18.53 -11.72
CA GLU A 191 1.95 18.19 -11.05
C GLU A 191 1.77 18.25 -9.52
N GLN A 192 2.29 17.24 -8.82
CA GLN A 192 2.32 17.20 -7.36
C GLN A 192 3.75 16.92 -6.90
N VAL A 193 4.32 17.85 -6.13
CA VAL A 193 5.70 17.78 -5.66
C VAL A 193 5.73 17.32 -4.21
N GLY A 194 6.38 16.19 -3.97
CA GLY A 194 6.57 15.60 -2.66
C GLY A 194 8.04 15.57 -2.24
N ASN A 195 8.27 15.87 -0.96
CA ASN A 195 9.59 15.90 -0.36
C ASN A 195 9.53 15.41 1.09
N VAL A 196 10.58 14.71 1.52
CA VAL A 196 10.90 14.61 2.96
C VAL A 196 11.01 16.00 3.58
N ARG A 197 10.63 16.07 4.86
CA ARG A 197 10.58 17.29 5.66
C ARG A 197 11.97 17.63 6.21
N ASP A 198 12.86 18.12 5.33
CA ASP A 198 14.20 18.60 5.69
C ASP A 198 14.22 20.08 6.14
N ASP A 199 13.06 20.72 6.20
CA ASP A 199 12.87 22.10 6.66
C ASP A 199 12.70 22.19 8.19
N VAL A 200 12.65 21.05 8.88
CA VAL A 200 12.62 20.94 10.35
C VAL A 200 13.71 19.97 10.79
N GLU A 201 14.58 20.43 11.69
CA GLU A 201 15.68 19.64 12.24
C GLU A 201 15.15 18.38 12.94
N GLY A 202 15.77 17.23 12.68
CA GLY A 202 15.40 15.96 13.29
C GLY A 202 14.08 15.35 12.80
N GLN A 203 13.45 15.88 11.73
CA GLN A 203 12.18 15.36 11.19
C GLN A 203 12.30 14.80 9.77
N VAL A 204 13.51 14.51 9.31
CA VAL A 204 13.72 13.81 8.03
C VAL A 204 13.17 12.39 8.16
N GLY A 205 12.21 12.03 7.31
CA GLY A 205 11.49 10.74 7.38
C GLY A 205 10.12 10.84 8.08
N HIS A 206 9.84 11.95 8.76
CA HIS A 206 8.59 12.13 9.48
C HIS A 206 7.49 12.70 8.57
N GLU A 207 6.23 12.31 8.82
CA GLU A 207 5.05 12.96 8.23
C GLU A 207 4.69 14.27 8.97
N HIS A 208 3.68 15.03 8.51
CA HIS A 208 3.45 16.40 9.02
C HIS A 208 2.93 16.51 10.45
N PHE A 209 2.32 15.47 11.02
CA PHE A 209 2.00 15.45 12.45
C PHE A 209 3.25 15.27 13.32
N GLY A 210 4.36 14.79 12.76
CA GLY A 210 5.67 14.70 13.38
C GLY A 210 6.12 13.27 13.71
N PHE A 211 5.47 12.25 13.15
CA PHE A 211 5.81 10.84 13.39
C PHE A 211 6.68 10.27 12.28
N ASP A 212 7.71 9.50 12.65
CA ASP A 212 8.52 8.74 11.69
C ASP A 212 7.62 7.77 10.89
N ASP A 213 7.69 7.87 9.57
CA ASP A 213 6.90 7.07 8.65
C ASP A 213 7.78 6.11 7.83
N GLY A 214 7.17 5.09 7.26
CA GLY A 214 7.86 4.06 6.48
C GLY A 214 8.55 2.98 7.31
N VAL A 215 8.48 3.04 8.66
CA VAL A 215 9.06 2.05 9.59
C VAL A 215 8.62 0.61 9.30
N SER A 216 7.31 0.39 9.12
CA SER A 216 6.74 -0.94 8.93
C SER A 216 6.22 -1.11 7.51
N GLN A 217 6.95 -1.91 6.72
CA GLN A 217 6.57 -2.40 5.40
C GLN A 217 6.55 -3.93 5.41
N PRO A 218 5.61 -4.60 4.72
CA PRO A 218 5.76 -6.03 4.46
C PRO A 218 7.06 -6.30 3.69
N GLY A 219 7.76 -7.38 4.03
CA GLY A 219 8.82 -7.89 3.18
C GLY A 219 8.22 -8.70 2.05
N VAL A 220 8.67 -8.49 0.81
CA VAL A 220 8.26 -9.33 -0.32
C VAL A 220 9.06 -10.63 -0.27
N ARG A 221 8.34 -11.75 -0.18
CA ARG A 221 8.89 -13.11 -0.32
C ARG A 221 9.25 -13.36 -1.79
N GLY A 222 10.35 -14.04 -2.06
CA GLY A 222 10.84 -14.25 -3.42
C GLY A 222 12.31 -13.90 -3.58
N ARG A 223 12.84 -14.34 -4.72
CA ARG A 223 14.23 -14.16 -5.14
C ARG A 223 14.30 -13.30 -6.40
N ALA A 224 15.36 -12.52 -6.51
CA ALA A 224 15.64 -11.66 -7.66
C ALA A 224 16.31 -12.42 -8.81
N SER A 225 16.90 -13.58 -8.52
CA SER A 225 17.48 -14.49 -9.52
C SER A 225 17.35 -15.95 -9.08
N GLY A 226 17.86 -16.87 -9.91
CA GLY A 226 17.90 -18.30 -9.59
C GLY A 226 18.86 -18.68 -8.46
N ALA A 227 19.72 -17.77 -7.99
CA ALA A 227 20.62 -18.03 -6.86
C ALA A 227 19.82 -18.21 -5.55
N ASP A 228 20.26 -19.11 -4.68
CA ASP A 228 19.51 -19.48 -3.46
C ASP A 228 19.48 -18.39 -2.38
N ASP A 229 20.42 -17.45 -2.41
CA ASP A 229 20.60 -16.38 -1.44
C ASP A 229 20.23 -14.97 -1.97
N ASP A 230 19.85 -14.86 -3.24
CA ASP A 230 19.51 -13.59 -3.89
C ASP A 230 18.06 -13.17 -3.60
N PHE A 231 17.73 -12.93 -2.34
CA PHE A 231 16.39 -12.54 -1.91
C PHE A 231 16.05 -11.09 -2.25
N ILE A 232 14.78 -10.84 -2.59
CA ILE A 232 14.26 -9.48 -2.79
C ILE A 232 14.29 -8.70 -1.48
N THR A 233 13.82 -9.33 -0.41
CA THR A 233 13.93 -8.81 0.96
C THR A 233 15.05 -9.55 1.67
N ASP A 234 15.97 -8.85 2.33
CA ASP A 234 17.03 -9.50 3.10
C ASP A 234 16.46 -10.37 4.24
N ARG A 235 17.31 -11.27 4.76
CA ARG A 235 16.94 -12.27 5.77
C ARG A 235 17.90 -12.14 6.95
N TYR A 236 17.43 -11.53 8.03
CA TYR A 236 18.25 -11.18 9.20
C TYR A 236 17.95 -12.03 10.43
N VAL A 237 16.84 -12.77 10.45
CA VAL A 237 16.53 -13.74 11.51
C VAL A 237 17.21 -15.06 11.21
N ASP A 238 17.94 -15.62 12.18
CA ASP A 238 18.61 -16.91 12.02
C ASP A 238 17.59 -18.03 11.81
N ARG A 239 17.63 -18.57 10.61
CA ARG A 239 16.76 -19.62 10.11
C ARG A 239 16.79 -20.92 10.92
N SER A 240 17.89 -21.20 11.60
CA SER A 240 18.05 -22.40 12.41
C SER A 240 17.35 -22.31 13.77
N GLN A 241 16.93 -21.11 14.19
CA GLN A 241 16.41 -20.91 15.54
C GLN A 241 15.04 -21.56 15.76
N PHE A 242 14.11 -21.43 14.81
CA PHE A 242 12.78 -22.04 14.86
C PHE A 242 12.11 -22.05 13.47
N PRO A 243 11.17 -22.97 13.18
CA PRO A 243 10.56 -23.10 11.85
C PRO A 243 9.94 -21.81 11.29
N ALA A 244 9.24 -21.04 12.15
CA ALA A 244 8.60 -19.79 11.76
C ALA A 244 9.59 -18.63 11.50
N ALA A 245 10.90 -18.80 11.69
CA ALA A 245 11.90 -17.78 11.31
C ALA A 245 11.84 -17.45 9.82
N ALA A 246 11.40 -18.42 9.00
CA ALA A 246 11.13 -18.27 7.57
C ALA A 246 10.04 -17.25 7.21
N LEU A 247 9.26 -16.80 8.19
CA LEU A 247 8.23 -15.76 8.01
C LEU A 247 8.78 -14.36 8.09
N TYR A 248 10.07 -14.15 8.41
CA TYR A 248 10.59 -12.83 8.73
C TYR A 248 11.80 -12.43 7.88
N GLY A 249 11.79 -11.17 7.41
CA GLY A 249 12.96 -10.52 6.82
C GLY A 249 13.81 -9.91 7.94
N TYR A 250 13.38 -8.74 8.41
CA TYR A 250 13.78 -8.16 9.70
C TYR A 250 12.90 -8.68 10.85
N PRO A 251 13.34 -8.54 12.12
CA PRO A 251 12.50 -8.79 13.28
C PRO A 251 11.14 -8.07 13.22
N GLY A 252 10.05 -8.83 13.22
CA GLY A 252 8.68 -8.30 13.10
C GLY A 252 8.27 -7.83 11.70
N GLN A 253 9.14 -7.94 10.69
CA GLN A 253 8.78 -7.74 9.29
C GLN A 253 8.34 -9.07 8.68
N ASP A 254 7.03 -9.29 8.60
CA ASP A 254 6.48 -10.46 7.90
C ASP A 254 6.85 -10.48 6.41
N LEU A 255 7.22 -11.66 5.93
CA LEU A 255 7.42 -11.99 4.52
C LEU A 255 6.10 -12.44 3.92
N VAL A 256 5.57 -11.59 3.05
CA VAL A 256 4.29 -11.77 2.36
C VAL A 256 4.56 -12.30 0.96
N TRP A 257 3.72 -13.21 0.49
CA TRP A 257 3.85 -13.78 -0.85
C TRP A 257 3.67 -12.68 -1.93
N PRO A 258 4.46 -12.72 -3.01
CA PRO A 258 4.52 -11.63 -3.99
C PRO A 258 3.20 -11.41 -4.74
N GLY A 259 2.32 -12.42 -4.80
CA GLY A 259 0.98 -12.32 -5.38
C GLY A 259 0.05 -11.33 -4.69
N GLU A 260 0.37 -10.87 -3.47
CA GLU A 260 -0.37 -9.75 -2.83
C GLU A 260 0.00 -8.38 -3.40
N PHE A 261 1.10 -8.28 -4.16
CA PHE A 261 1.58 -7.01 -4.72
C PHE A 261 1.67 -7.06 -6.25
N VAL A 262 2.03 -8.20 -6.83
CA VAL A 262 2.30 -8.38 -8.25
C VAL A 262 1.45 -9.53 -8.80
N ILE A 263 0.69 -9.25 -9.86
CA ILE A 263 -0.24 -10.21 -10.47
C ILE A 263 0.54 -11.30 -11.21
N GLY A 264 0.08 -12.55 -11.10
CA GLY A 264 0.69 -13.71 -11.74
C GLY A 264 1.72 -14.46 -10.89
N TYR A 265 1.79 -14.15 -9.60
CA TYR A 265 2.60 -14.85 -8.60
C TYR A 265 1.74 -15.47 -7.50
N PRO A 266 2.27 -16.42 -6.70
CA PRO A 266 1.52 -17.03 -5.61
C PRO A 266 1.08 -15.98 -4.59
N GLN A 267 -0.19 -16.04 -4.19
CA GLN A 267 -0.74 -15.28 -3.06
C GLN A 267 -0.41 -15.96 -1.72
N THR A 268 -0.81 -15.36 -0.62
CA THR A 268 -0.70 -15.95 0.71
C THR A 268 -1.78 -17.03 0.87
N GLY A 269 -1.37 -18.24 1.22
CA GLY A 269 -2.28 -19.31 1.59
C GLY A 269 -2.71 -19.23 3.06
N PRO A 270 -3.59 -20.15 3.51
CA PRO A 270 -3.96 -20.27 4.91
C PRO A 270 -2.77 -20.48 5.86
N ASP A 271 -1.76 -21.22 5.40
CA ASP A 271 -0.43 -21.24 6.01
C ASP A 271 0.48 -20.28 5.24
N PRO A 272 0.95 -19.17 5.86
CA PRO A 272 1.81 -18.20 5.19
C PRO A 272 3.21 -18.75 4.83
N LEU A 273 3.56 -19.95 5.29
CA LEU A 273 4.74 -20.68 4.84
C LEU A 273 4.53 -21.43 3.54
N ILE A 274 3.30 -21.63 3.08
CA ILE A 274 2.99 -22.40 1.87
C ILE A 274 2.45 -21.42 0.81
N PRO A 275 2.88 -21.53 -0.46
CA PRO A 275 2.33 -20.69 -1.52
C PRO A 275 0.83 -20.92 -1.64
N GLY A 276 0.08 -19.82 -1.64
CA GLY A 276 -1.34 -19.81 -1.98
C GLY A 276 -1.56 -19.93 -3.50
N PRO A 277 -2.82 -19.77 -3.95
CA PRO A 277 -3.14 -19.84 -5.37
C PRO A 277 -2.42 -18.75 -6.17
N VAL A 278 -2.08 -19.07 -7.41
CA VAL A 278 -1.67 -18.08 -8.41
C VAL A 278 -2.94 -17.69 -9.18
N LEU A 279 -3.32 -16.43 -9.13
CA LEU A 279 -4.43 -15.93 -9.95
C LEU A 279 -3.95 -15.75 -11.38
N GLU A 280 -4.66 -16.40 -12.32
CA GLU A 280 -4.40 -16.23 -13.74
C GLU A 280 -4.78 -14.79 -14.16
N PRO A 281 -3.85 -14.03 -14.76
CA PRO A 281 -4.12 -12.67 -15.19
C PRO A 281 -5.16 -12.66 -16.32
N SER A 282 -6.20 -11.84 -16.14
CA SER A 282 -7.20 -11.58 -17.18
C SER A 282 -7.40 -10.07 -17.35
N PRO A 283 -7.00 -9.48 -18.50
CA PRO A 283 -6.33 -10.13 -19.64
C PRO A 283 -4.90 -10.58 -19.30
N TRP A 284 -4.34 -11.50 -20.11
CA TRP A 284 -3.04 -12.14 -19.86
C TRP A 284 -1.89 -11.15 -19.66
N TRP A 285 -1.94 -9.98 -20.30
CA TRP A 285 -0.91 -8.95 -20.23
C TRP A 285 -0.90 -8.18 -18.89
N MET A 286 -1.83 -8.47 -17.97
CA MET A 286 -1.77 -7.96 -16.61
C MET A 286 -0.69 -8.64 -15.75
N ARG A 287 -0.11 -9.75 -16.22
CA ARG A 287 1.01 -10.43 -15.56
C ARG A 287 2.13 -9.42 -15.25
N ASN A 288 2.81 -9.60 -14.12
CA ASN A 288 3.89 -8.72 -13.66
C ASN A 288 3.46 -7.26 -13.39
N GLY A 289 2.17 -6.95 -13.48
CA GLY A 289 1.61 -5.65 -13.12
C GLY A 289 1.06 -5.61 -11.70
N SER A 290 0.69 -4.40 -11.28
CA SER A 290 0.15 -4.10 -9.94
C SER A 290 -0.89 -3.00 -10.02
N TYR A 291 -1.80 -2.92 -9.05
CA TYR A 291 -2.57 -1.72 -8.83
C TYR A 291 -1.79 -0.73 -7.97
N LEU A 292 -1.91 0.55 -8.30
CA LEU A 292 -1.41 1.69 -7.54
C LEU A 292 -2.60 2.55 -7.12
N VAL A 293 -2.70 2.83 -5.83
CA VAL A 293 -3.64 3.80 -5.27
C VAL A 293 -2.89 5.08 -4.98
N TYR A 294 -3.39 6.21 -5.47
CA TYR A 294 -2.87 7.54 -5.14
C TYR A 294 -3.94 8.33 -4.40
N ARG A 295 -3.60 8.86 -3.22
CA ARG A 295 -4.43 9.77 -2.43
C ARG A 295 -3.62 11.02 -2.07
N ARG A 296 -4.15 12.19 -2.40
CA ARG A 296 -3.63 13.47 -1.93
C ARG A 296 -4.32 13.83 -0.62
N LEU A 297 -3.65 13.60 0.49
CA LEU A 297 -4.20 13.74 1.83
C LEU A 297 -3.68 15.03 2.48
N LEU A 298 -4.55 16.03 2.65
CA LEU A 298 -4.22 17.23 3.42
C LEU A 298 -4.14 16.90 4.89
N GLN A 299 -3.18 17.49 5.61
CA GLN A 299 -3.02 17.31 7.06
C GLN A 299 -3.19 18.65 7.79
N ASP A 300 -4.20 18.76 8.65
CA ASP A 300 -4.38 19.90 9.56
C ASP A 300 -3.59 19.66 10.85
N VAL A 301 -2.28 19.92 10.78
CA VAL A 301 -1.33 19.77 11.88
C VAL A 301 -1.75 20.59 13.11
N GLY A 302 -2.25 21.80 12.85
CA GLY A 302 -2.72 22.72 13.87
C GLY A 302 -3.89 22.16 14.66
N LEU A 303 -4.90 21.67 13.95
CA LEU A 303 -6.07 21.03 14.55
C LEU A 303 -5.67 19.79 15.34
N PHE A 304 -4.86 18.90 14.74
CA PHE A 304 -4.38 17.69 15.41
C PHE A 304 -3.75 17.99 16.77
N TRP A 305 -2.72 18.84 16.83
CA TRP A 305 -2.01 19.10 18.08
C TRP A 305 -2.83 19.88 19.11
N ARG A 306 -3.73 20.77 18.68
CA ARG A 306 -4.68 21.40 19.62
C ARG A 306 -5.64 20.36 20.21
N THR A 307 -6.20 19.47 19.40
CA THR A 307 -7.08 18.41 19.89
C THR A 307 -6.34 17.47 20.84
N MET A 308 -5.11 17.07 20.52
CA MET A 308 -4.30 16.21 21.42
C MET A 308 -4.01 16.89 22.75
N ARG A 309 -3.70 18.18 22.75
CA ARG A 309 -3.49 18.96 23.97
C ARG A 309 -4.75 19.05 24.80
N ASP A 310 -5.85 19.50 24.19
CA ASP A 310 -7.10 19.77 24.90
C ASP A 310 -7.69 18.45 25.47
N GLU A 311 -7.62 17.34 24.73
CA GLU A 311 -8.03 16.02 25.22
C GLU A 311 -7.08 15.46 26.28
N ALA A 312 -5.76 15.66 26.16
CA ALA A 312 -4.82 15.24 27.20
C ALA A 312 -5.05 16.02 28.52
N GLU A 313 -5.28 17.33 28.44
CA GLU A 313 -5.64 18.17 29.60
C GLU A 313 -6.91 17.63 30.27
N ARG A 314 -7.97 17.34 29.49
CA ARG A 314 -9.20 16.74 30.01
C ARG A 314 -8.94 15.39 30.68
N LEU A 315 -8.23 14.49 29.99
CA LEU A 315 -7.92 13.15 30.48
C LEU A 315 -7.09 13.21 31.77
N SER A 316 -6.17 14.15 31.90
CA SER A 316 -5.32 14.29 33.09
C SER A 316 -6.08 14.56 34.39
N THR A 317 -7.35 15.00 34.29
CA THR A 317 -8.25 15.18 35.44
C THR A 317 -8.92 13.89 35.90
N LEU A 318 -8.83 12.81 35.10
CA LEU A 318 -9.46 11.52 35.39
C LEU A 318 -8.51 10.60 36.16
N PRO A 319 -9.04 9.75 37.07
CA PRO A 319 -8.23 8.77 37.78
C PRO A 319 -7.41 7.88 36.83
N GLY A 320 -6.12 7.73 37.13
CA GLY A 320 -5.22 6.87 36.35
C GLY A 320 -4.62 7.50 35.09
N PHE A 321 -4.95 8.76 34.79
CA PHE A 321 -4.46 9.50 33.63
C PHE A 321 -3.62 10.74 34.01
N ASP A 322 -3.18 10.86 35.26
CA ASP A 322 -2.53 12.07 35.82
C ASP A 322 -1.25 12.52 35.07
N LYS A 323 -0.64 11.65 34.27
CA LYS A 323 0.55 11.91 33.45
C LYS A 323 0.26 12.01 31.95
N MET A 324 -1.02 12.04 31.55
CA MET A 324 -1.37 12.13 30.14
C MET A 324 -0.98 13.51 29.61
N ASP A 325 -0.13 13.52 28.60
CA ASP A 325 0.19 14.70 27.80
C ASP A 325 -0.16 14.47 26.32
N GLU A 326 -0.12 15.55 25.54
CA GLU A 326 -0.46 15.52 24.11
C GLU A 326 0.42 14.54 23.31
N LYS A 327 1.71 14.38 23.66
CA LYS A 327 2.64 13.52 22.95
C LYS A 327 2.32 12.06 23.24
N THR A 328 2.04 11.74 24.50
CA THR A 328 1.64 10.40 24.96
C THR A 328 0.30 10.00 24.35
N LEU A 329 -0.69 10.90 24.35
CA LEU A 329 -1.98 10.65 23.72
C LEU A 329 -1.82 10.39 22.22
N ALA A 330 -1.16 11.31 21.50
CA ALA A 330 -0.92 11.17 20.07
C ALA A 330 -0.17 9.86 19.76
N SER A 331 0.84 9.51 20.54
CA SER A 331 1.63 8.29 20.35
C SER A 331 0.81 7.03 20.57
N ARG A 332 -0.10 7.01 21.55
CA ARG A 332 -1.04 5.91 21.75
C ARG A 332 -2.04 5.79 20.59
N LEU A 333 -2.54 6.90 20.07
CA LEU A 333 -3.48 6.89 18.94
C LEU A 333 -2.81 6.51 17.62
N VAL A 334 -1.54 6.84 17.41
CA VAL A 334 -0.75 6.34 16.27
C VAL A 334 -0.32 4.88 16.49
N GLY A 335 0.04 4.55 17.73
CA GLY A 335 0.66 3.29 18.19
C GLY A 335 2.20 3.28 18.12
N ARG A 336 2.80 4.44 17.81
CA ARG A 336 4.24 4.71 17.86
C ARG A 336 4.47 6.10 18.42
N TRP A 337 5.60 6.30 19.08
CA TRP A 337 6.11 7.62 19.39
C TRP A 337 6.62 8.34 18.15
N PRO A 338 6.78 9.68 18.19
CA PRO A 338 7.34 10.46 17.08
C PRO A 338 8.66 9.92 16.52
N SER A 339 9.53 9.35 17.37
CA SER A 339 10.80 8.72 16.95
C SER A 339 10.63 7.45 16.10
N GLY A 340 9.42 6.89 16.01
CA GLY A 340 9.16 5.57 15.44
C GLY A 340 9.15 4.44 16.46
N ALA A 341 9.57 4.66 17.72
CA ALA A 341 9.53 3.64 18.76
C ALA A 341 8.09 3.14 19.02
N PRO A 342 7.83 1.83 19.00
CA PRO A 342 6.47 1.32 19.19
C PRO A 342 6.03 1.43 20.65
N VAL A 343 4.83 1.97 20.88
CA VAL A 343 4.27 2.15 22.25
C VAL A 343 4.18 0.82 23.00
N ASN A 344 3.97 -0.30 22.28
CA ASN A 344 3.98 -1.65 22.88
C ASN A 344 5.32 -2.07 23.49
N ARG A 345 6.45 -1.46 23.11
CA ARG A 345 7.76 -1.73 23.71
C ARG A 345 8.13 -0.73 24.79
N VAL A 346 7.72 0.53 24.61
CA VAL A 346 8.06 1.64 25.51
C VAL A 346 6.78 2.43 25.87
N PRO A 347 5.90 1.88 26.72
CA PRO A 347 4.56 2.46 26.96
C PRO A 347 4.56 3.74 27.80
N GLU A 348 5.65 4.00 28.54
CA GLU A 348 5.76 5.12 29.48
C GLU A 348 6.51 6.33 28.91
N GLY A 349 7.18 6.21 27.77
CA GLY A 349 7.96 7.30 27.19
C GLY A 349 8.63 6.93 25.86
N ASP A 350 9.03 7.95 25.12
CA ASP A 350 9.74 7.81 23.85
C ASP A 350 11.19 7.27 24.06
N ASP A 351 11.69 6.53 23.08
CA ASP A 351 13.05 5.98 23.04
C ASP A 351 13.59 6.11 21.61
N GLU A 352 14.36 7.17 21.35
CA GLU A 352 14.87 7.51 20.02
C GLU A 352 15.82 6.43 19.48
N ASP A 353 16.68 5.86 20.33
CA ASP A 353 17.59 4.78 19.95
C ASP A 353 16.80 3.53 19.50
N LEU A 354 15.68 3.21 20.17
CA LEU A 354 14.79 2.14 19.75
C LEU A 354 14.11 2.46 18.42
N GLY A 355 13.66 3.70 18.23
CA GLY A 355 13.01 4.17 16.99
C GLY A 355 13.91 4.04 15.76
N GLU A 356 15.17 4.44 15.88
CA GLU A 356 16.15 4.41 14.78
C GLU A 356 16.69 3.00 14.47
N ASN A 357 16.56 2.05 15.40
CA ASN A 357 17.12 0.72 15.24
C ASN A 357 16.19 -0.20 14.41
N SER A 358 16.54 -0.41 13.13
CA SER A 358 15.80 -1.28 12.20
C SER A 358 15.72 -2.77 12.60
N PHE A 359 16.56 -3.25 13.52
CA PHE A 359 16.46 -4.60 14.08
C PHE A 359 15.50 -4.69 15.28
N ALA A 360 14.97 -3.57 15.76
CA ALA A 360 14.19 -3.49 17.00
C ALA A 360 12.86 -2.73 16.85
N ASN A 361 12.82 -1.63 16.10
CA ASN A 361 11.69 -0.71 15.99
C ASN A 361 10.40 -1.35 15.43
N ASN A 362 10.50 -2.52 14.80
CA ASN A 362 9.35 -3.29 14.33
C ASN A 362 9.18 -4.65 15.00
N HIS A 363 10.08 -5.01 15.92
CA HIS A 363 10.09 -6.30 16.62
C HIS A 363 9.11 -6.32 17.79
N PHE A 364 7.83 -6.40 17.47
CA PHE A 364 6.77 -6.57 18.47
C PHE A 364 5.56 -7.28 17.89
N ARG A 365 4.71 -7.74 18.81
CA ARG A 365 3.43 -8.38 18.57
C ARG A 365 2.36 -7.69 19.42
N PHE A 366 1.11 -8.03 19.18
CA PHE A 366 -0.02 -7.49 19.93
C PHE A 366 -0.60 -8.50 20.91
N ASP A 367 -0.82 -9.75 20.51
CA ASP A 367 -1.54 -10.72 21.37
C ASP A 367 -0.58 -11.69 22.10
N SER A 368 0.70 -11.73 21.70
CA SER A 368 1.73 -12.59 22.30
C SER A 368 2.95 -11.80 22.74
N ASN A 369 3.64 -12.32 23.77
CA ASN A 369 4.98 -11.82 24.14
C ASN A 369 5.94 -11.95 22.95
N THR A 370 6.83 -10.97 22.82
CA THR A 370 7.95 -11.05 21.89
C THR A 370 9.16 -11.67 22.60
N HIS A 371 9.97 -12.44 21.89
CA HIS A 371 11.14 -13.13 22.43
C HIS A 371 12.40 -12.72 21.68
N ALA A 372 13.53 -12.73 22.36
CA ALA A 372 14.82 -12.42 21.74
C ALA A 372 15.11 -13.37 20.56
N LEU A 373 15.46 -12.78 19.42
CA LEU A 373 15.83 -13.50 18.21
C LEU A 373 17.35 -13.57 18.06
N LYS A 374 17.85 -14.68 17.52
CA LYS A 374 19.21 -14.77 17.04
C LYS A 374 19.27 -14.08 15.67
N LEU A 375 20.02 -12.99 15.58
CA LEU A 375 20.10 -12.16 14.38
C LEU A 375 21.44 -12.32 13.66
N ILE A 376 21.39 -12.26 12.34
CA ILE A 376 22.56 -12.26 11.45
C ILE A 376 22.91 -10.80 11.19
N GLY A 377 24.14 -10.35 11.46
CA GLY A 377 24.59 -9.00 11.09
C GLY A 377 23.94 -7.83 11.86
N GLY A 378 23.31 -8.08 13.01
CA GLY A 378 22.66 -7.07 13.85
C GLY A 378 22.30 -7.58 15.25
N LYS A 379 21.69 -6.71 16.07
CA LYS A 379 21.17 -7.06 17.41
C LYS A 379 19.97 -6.18 17.76
N ASP A 380 19.03 -6.74 18.53
CA ASP A 380 17.97 -6.00 19.23
C ASP A 380 18.40 -5.87 20.71
N PRO A 381 18.97 -4.73 21.14
CA PRO A 381 19.46 -4.56 22.51
C PRO A 381 18.37 -4.13 23.50
N PHE A 382 17.12 -3.95 23.05
CA PHE A 382 16.06 -3.34 23.86
C PHE A 382 15.17 -4.40 24.52
N PRO A 383 14.46 -4.05 25.61
CA PRO A 383 13.45 -4.91 26.22
C PRO A 383 12.38 -5.35 25.21
N GLN A 384 11.96 -6.61 25.30
CA GLN A 384 10.97 -7.19 24.39
C GLN A 384 9.54 -6.77 24.79
N ALA A 385 8.63 -6.66 23.82
CA ALA A 385 7.24 -6.32 24.10
C ALA A 385 6.51 -7.45 24.84
N GLU A 386 5.69 -7.08 25.83
CA GLU A 386 4.70 -7.96 26.44
C GLU A 386 3.42 -8.04 25.60
N ALA A 387 2.63 -9.09 25.81
CA ALA A 387 1.33 -9.26 25.18
C ALA A 387 0.35 -8.17 25.64
N ASP A 388 -0.33 -7.56 24.69
CA ASP A 388 -1.32 -6.52 24.90
C ASP A 388 -2.67 -6.85 24.21
N PRO A 389 -3.30 -8.01 24.48
CA PRO A 389 -4.45 -8.49 23.71
C PRO A 389 -5.71 -7.62 23.86
N VAL A 390 -5.78 -6.80 24.91
CA VAL A 390 -6.93 -5.93 25.22
C VAL A 390 -6.63 -4.43 25.02
N GLY A 391 -5.41 -4.07 24.59
CA GLY A 391 -5.06 -2.68 24.26
C GLY A 391 -4.79 -1.78 25.46
N LEU A 392 -4.21 -2.33 26.55
CA LEU A 392 -3.76 -1.57 27.72
C LEU A 392 -2.63 -0.59 27.37
N THR A 393 -1.68 -1.02 26.55
CA THR A 393 -0.52 -0.20 26.15
C THR A 393 -0.75 0.50 24.82
N CYS A 394 -1.17 -0.25 23.79
CA CYS A 394 -1.50 0.30 22.48
C CYS A 394 -3.00 0.08 22.22
N PRO A 395 -3.81 1.15 22.23
CA PRO A 395 -5.25 1.08 21.99
C PRO A 395 -5.59 0.18 20.79
N LEU A 396 -6.69 -0.58 20.89
CA LEU A 396 -7.15 -1.42 19.78
C LEU A 396 -7.43 -0.61 18.50
N ALA A 397 -7.84 0.65 18.67
CA ALA A 397 -8.05 1.62 17.61
C ALA A 397 -6.81 2.43 17.18
N ALA A 398 -5.62 2.14 17.73
CA ALA A 398 -4.40 2.81 17.30
C ALA A 398 -4.17 2.57 15.80
N HIS A 399 -3.74 3.61 15.07
CA HIS A 399 -3.62 3.59 13.62
C HIS A 399 -2.88 2.34 13.10
N ILE A 400 -1.67 2.06 13.63
CA ILE A 400 -0.89 0.91 13.18
C ILE A 400 -1.53 -0.45 13.51
N ARG A 401 -2.40 -0.51 14.52
CA ARG A 401 -3.08 -1.72 14.98
C ARG A 401 -4.36 -1.97 14.18
N LYS A 402 -5.04 -0.90 13.76
CA LYS A 402 -6.17 -0.93 12.82
C LYS A 402 -5.76 -1.46 11.47
N VAL A 403 -4.62 -1.02 10.93
CA VAL A 403 -4.18 -1.39 9.57
C VAL A 403 -3.33 -2.67 9.50
N ASN A 404 -2.83 -3.15 10.64
CA ASN A 404 -2.07 -4.40 10.72
C ASN A 404 -2.23 -5.02 12.11
N THR A 405 -3.12 -6.00 12.25
CA THR A 405 -3.36 -6.70 13.53
C THR A 405 -2.21 -7.62 13.97
N ARG A 406 -1.15 -7.76 13.16
CA ARG A 406 0.01 -8.63 13.41
C ARG A 406 -0.41 -10.07 13.73
N ASP A 407 -0.21 -10.51 14.97
CA ASP A 407 -0.55 -11.84 15.46
C ASP A 407 -1.94 -11.91 16.10
N ALA A 408 -2.61 -10.76 16.28
CA ALA A 408 -3.96 -10.71 16.80
C ALA A 408 -4.96 -11.17 15.73
N PRO A 409 -5.97 -11.98 16.10
CA PRO A 409 -7.06 -12.32 15.22
C PRO A 409 -7.87 -11.06 14.86
N SER A 410 -8.48 -11.08 13.68
CA SER A 410 -9.35 -10.04 13.16
C SER A 410 -10.75 -10.58 12.91
N ASP A 411 -11.66 -9.74 12.44
CA ASP A 411 -12.97 -10.15 11.94
C ASP A 411 -12.90 -11.06 10.69
N MET A 412 -11.74 -11.18 10.08
CA MET A 412 -11.47 -12.05 8.92
C MET A 412 -10.81 -13.38 9.32
N GLY A 413 -10.58 -13.61 10.61
CA GLY A 413 -10.01 -14.86 11.13
C GLY A 413 -8.69 -14.68 11.85
N GLY A 414 -7.83 -15.70 11.79
CA GLY A 414 -6.53 -15.70 12.48
C GLY A 414 -5.49 -14.80 11.81
N ARG A 415 -4.24 -14.88 12.29
CA ARG A 415 -3.08 -14.11 11.81
C ARG A 415 -2.87 -14.13 10.29
N SER A 416 -3.22 -15.23 9.62
CA SER A 416 -3.07 -15.34 8.15
C SER A 416 -3.89 -14.28 7.41
N SER A 417 -5.08 -13.94 7.93
CA SER A 417 -5.93 -12.90 7.33
C SER A 417 -5.22 -11.56 7.20
N THR A 418 -4.28 -11.24 8.09
CA THR A 418 -3.50 -9.99 8.07
C THR A 418 -2.50 -9.94 6.92
N PHE A 419 -2.01 -11.08 6.42
CA PHE A 419 -1.06 -11.13 5.28
C PHE A 419 -1.73 -10.71 3.97
N GLU A 420 -2.98 -11.13 3.76
CA GLU A 420 -3.79 -10.80 2.58
C GLU A 420 -4.17 -9.30 2.51
N ARG A 421 -4.11 -8.58 3.64
CA ARG A 421 -4.45 -7.14 3.71
C ARG A 421 -3.25 -6.21 3.59
N ARG A 422 -2.04 -6.76 3.39
CA ARG A 422 -0.82 -5.95 3.37
C ARG A 422 -0.72 -5.17 2.07
N LEU A 423 -0.30 -3.92 2.15
CA LEU A 423 0.07 -3.08 1.01
C LEU A 423 1.49 -2.55 1.19
N LEU A 424 2.17 -2.21 0.09
CA LEU A 424 3.45 -1.51 0.12
C LEU A 424 3.18 -0.01 0.01
N ARG A 425 3.59 0.78 1.01
CA ARG A 425 3.42 2.24 1.00
C ARG A 425 4.66 2.89 0.41
N VAL A 426 4.49 3.70 -0.62
CA VAL A 426 5.59 4.38 -1.33
C VAL A 426 5.37 5.89 -1.43
N GLY A 427 4.51 6.43 -0.56
CA GLY A 427 4.16 7.84 -0.50
C GLY A 427 5.27 8.75 0.04
N VAL A 428 5.03 10.07 -0.03
CA VAL A 428 5.96 11.10 0.44
C VAL A 428 5.17 12.34 0.93
N PRO A 429 5.64 13.07 1.96
CA PRO A 429 5.01 14.33 2.36
C PRO A 429 5.04 15.39 1.24
N PHE A 430 4.12 16.36 1.28
CA PHE A 430 4.15 17.55 0.43
C PHE A 430 3.88 18.82 1.23
N GLY A 431 4.31 19.96 0.69
CA GLY A 431 4.11 21.27 1.31
C GLY A 431 5.08 21.56 2.47
N PRO A 432 5.20 22.83 2.86
CA PRO A 432 6.12 23.25 3.93
C PRO A 432 5.58 22.84 5.30
N SER A 433 6.51 22.58 6.22
CA SER A 433 6.19 22.31 7.62
C SER A 433 5.51 23.51 8.29
N LEU A 434 4.58 23.25 9.20
CA LEU A 434 3.90 24.29 9.96
C LEU A 434 4.83 24.82 11.07
N LYS A 435 5.25 26.09 10.98
CA LYS A 435 6.20 26.70 11.93
C LYS A 435 5.73 26.65 13.39
N ASN A 436 4.45 26.92 13.63
CA ASN A 436 3.81 26.76 14.93
C ASN A 436 2.81 25.63 14.82
N ARG A 437 3.11 24.47 15.39
CA ARG A 437 2.27 23.26 15.31
C ARG A 437 0.86 23.42 15.90
N TYR A 438 0.56 24.51 16.59
CA TYR A 438 -0.77 24.84 17.11
C TYR A 438 -1.50 25.94 16.32
N ALA A 439 -0.89 26.48 15.25
CA ALA A 439 -1.47 27.55 14.47
C ALA A 439 -2.80 27.11 13.84
N ARG A 440 -3.77 28.04 13.78
CA ARG A 440 -5.01 27.82 13.03
C ARG A 440 -4.73 28.04 11.55
N LYS A 441 -5.40 27.25 10.70
CA LYS A 441 -5.33 27.44 9.25
C LYS A 441 -5.80 28.85 8.89
N VAL A 442 -5.03 29.54 8.07
CA VAL A 442 -5.36 30.87 7.53
C VAL A 442 -5.55 30.76 6.01
N GLU A 443 -6.42 31.60 5.46
CA GLU A 443 -6.64 31.64 4.02
C GLU A 443 -5.35 32.01 3.28
N GLY A 444 -5.06 31.31 2.18
CA GLY A 444 -3.83 31.50 1.39
C GLY A 444 -2.58 30.85 1.98
N GLU A 445 -2.67 30.15 3.12
CA GLU A 445 -1.56 29.33 3.62
C GLU A 445 -1.24 28.18 2.63
N PRO A 446 0.05 27.88 2.37
CA PRO A 446 0.42 26.71 1.59
C PRO A 446 -0.16 25.42 2.17
N GLU A 447 -0.76 24.62 1.29
CA GLU A 447 -1.24 23.29 1.65
C GLU A 447 -0.09 22.35 2.00
N ARG A 448 -0.36 21.41 2.91
CA ARG A 448 0.59 20.38 3.36
C ARG A 448 -0.11 19.07 3.65
N GLY A 449 0.64 17.99 3.57
CA GLY A 449 0.14 16.67 3.94
C GLY A 449 0.94 15.55 3.30
N LEU A 450 0.26 14.48 2.89
CA LEU A 450 0.86 13.26 2.36
C LEU A 450 0.36 12.97 0.95
N LEU A 451 1.30 12.76 0.01
CA LEU A 451 1.01 12.08 -1.25
C LEU A 451 1.07 10.58 -0.96
N PHE A 452 -0.05 10.03 -0.50
CA PHE A 452 -0.14 8.61 -0.19
C PHE A 452 -0.18 7.80 -1.48
N LEU A 453 0.73 6.83 -1.58
CA LEU A 453 0.81 5.88 -2.66
C LEU A 453 0.88 4.47 -2.08
N SER A 454 0.06 3.55 -2.56
CA SER A 454 0.16 2.14 -2.19
C SER A 454 0.10 1.20 -3.37
N ILE A 455 0.87 0.12 -3.28
CA ILE A 455 0.92 -0.99 -4.23
C ILE A 455 0.24 -2.22 -3.66
N GLN A 456 -0.61 -2.84 -4.48
CA GLN A 456 -1.37 -4.03 -4.15
C GLN A 456 -1.78 -4.78 -5.44
N SER A 457 -2.14 -6.06 -5.34
CA SER A 457 -2.74 -6.81 -6.45
C SER A 457 -4.28 -6.78 -6.45
N SER A 458 -4.91 -6.34 -5.35
CA SER A 458 -6.34 -6.09 -5.25
C SER A 458 -6.63 -4.79 -4.50
N ILE A 459 -7.31 -3.84 -5.14
CA ILE A 459 -7.73 -2.59 -4.48
C ILE A 459 -8.80 -2.90 -3.44
N GLU A 460 -9.76 -3.76 -3.80
CA GLU A 460 -10.91 -4.14 -2.99
C GLU A 460 -10.50 -4.84 -1.70
N GLU A 461 -9.61 -5.83 -1.79
CA GLU A 461 -9.24 -6.69 -0.65
C GLU A 461 -8.17 -6.05 0.25
N GLN A 462 -7.48 -5.01 -0.22
CA GLN A 462 -6.39 -4.35 0.50
C GLN A 462 -6.73 -2.90 0.85
N PHE A 463 -6.51 -1.93 -0.05
CA PHE A 463 -6.69 -0.50 0.27
C PHE A 463 -8.12 -0.15 0.70
N GLU A 464 -9.12 -0.51 -0.11
CA GLU A 464 -10.52 -0.18 0.21
C GLU A 464 -11.01 -0.93 1.44
N PHE A 465 -10.60 -2.18 1.60
CA PHE A 465 -10.89 -2.97 2.79
C PHE A 465 -10.34 -2.29 4.05
N LEU A 466 -9.05 -1.92 4.05
CA LEU A 466 -8.42 -1.25 5.19
C LEU A 466 -9.14 0.06 5.53
N GLN A 467 -9.42 0.90 4.53
CA GLN A 467 -10.08 2.19 4.76
C GLN A 467 -11.53 2.02 5.24
N ALA A 468 -12.35 1.30 4.49
CA ALA A 468 -13.79 1.25 4.70
C ALA A 468 -14.18 0.32 5.86
N ARG A 469 -13.50 -0.82 6.01
CA ARG A 469 -13.91 -1.87 6.94
C ARG A 469 -13.10 -1.90 8.23
N TRP A 470 -11.85 -1.46 8.22
CA TRP A 470 -11.06 -1.38 9.44
C TRP A 470 -11.01 0.05 9.96
N ILE A 471 -10.35 0.97 9.27
CA ILE A 471 -10.12 2.36 9.70
C ILE A 471 -11.43 3.07 10.09
N ASN A 472 -12.45 3.02 9.22
CA ASN A 472 -13.71 3.76 9.39
C ASN A 472 -14.74 3.08 10.32
N ASP A 473 -14.58 1.80 10.66
CA ASP A 473 -15.56 1.05 11.46
C ASP A 473 -15.11 0.92 12.92
N GLU A 474 -15.92 1.39 13.87
CA GLU A 474 -15.61 1.36 15.29
C GLU A 474 -15.56 -0.05 15.92
N SER A 475 -16.18 -1.03 15.28
CA SER A 475 -16.27 -2.41 15.76
C SER A 475 -15.14 -3.30 15.24
N ARG A 476 -14.32 -2.79 14.31
CA ARG A 476 -13.32 -3.58 13.56
C ARG A 476 -11.90 -3.08 13.76
N PRO A 477 -10.87 -3.93 13.56
CA PRO A 477 -10.94 -5.37 13.29
C PRO A 477 -11.33 -6.22 14.52
N LYS A 478 -11.24 -5.65 15.73
CA LYS A 478 -11.51 -6.35 17.00
C LYS A 478 -12.38 -5.49 17.91
N ALA A 479 -13.56 -5.96 18.28
CA ALA A 479 -14.48 -5.20 19.14
C ALA A 479 -14.19 -5.39 20.64
N PRO A 480 -14.36 -4.35 21.49
CA PRO A 480 -14.55 -2.95 21.10
C PRO A 480 -13.22 -2.33 20.64
N SER A 481 -13.17 -1.75 19.43
CA SER A 481 -11.96 -1.09 18.91
C SER A 481 -12.03 0.42 19.15
N GLY A 482 -13.08 1.05 18.62
CA GLY A 482 -13.12 2.48 18.30
C GLY A 482 -12.67 2.77 16.86
N HIS A 483 -12.86 4.01 16.45
CA HIS A 483 -12.43 4.55 15.17
C HIS A 483 -10.92 4.81 15.17
N ASP A 484 -10.29 4.67 14.01
CA ASP A 484 -8.95 5.23 13.81
C ASP A 484 -9.04 6.76 13.94
N MET A 485 -8.33 7.33 14.92
CA MET A 485 -8.42 8.75 15.23
C MET A 485 -7.58 9.63 14.29
N ILE A 486 -6.70 9.05 13.47
CA ILE A 486 -5.76 9.76 12.62
C ILE A 486 -6.32 9.93 11.21
N VAL A 487 -6.75 8.83 10.58
CA VAL A 487 -7.19 8.80 9.18
C VAL A 487 -8.63 8.31 8.98
N GLY A 488 -9.28 7.83 10.05
CA GLY A 488 -10.72 7.54 10.00
C GLY A 488 -11.50 8.77 9.55
N GLN A 489 -12.60 8.59 8.84
CA GLN A 489 -13.39 9.73 8.33
C GLN A 489 -14.60 10.01 9.22
N ASN A 490 -14.89 11.29 9.50
CA ASN A 490 -16.01 11.65 10.38
C ASN A 490 -17.35 11.32 9.72
N ALA A 491 -17.45 11.44 8.39
CA ALA A 491 -18.65 11.07 7.65
C ALA A 491 -19.00 9.56 7.74
N ALA A 492 -18.06 8.72 8.16
CA ALA A 492 -18.32 7.30 8.44
C ALA A 492 -18.84 7.03 9.87
N ALA A 493 -18.65 7.98 10.80
CA ALA A 493 -19.19 7.87 12.16
C ALA A 493 -20.68 8.26 12.16
N ALA A 494 -21.50 7.53 12.94
CA ALA A 494 -22.96 7.68 12.93
C ALA A 494 -23.45 9.10 13.28
N ASP A 495 -22.71 9.83 14.11
CA ASP A 495 -23.00 11.19 14.55
C ASP A 495 -21.94 12.22 14.11
N GLY A 496 -21.03 11.82 13.21
CA GLY A 496 -19.94 12.68 12.76
C GLY A 496 -18.77 12.81 13.74
N VAL A 497 -18.75 12.04 14.85
CA VAL A 497 -17.71 12.13 15.88
C VAL A 497 -16.97 10.79 16.00
N ARG A 498 -15.67 10.80 15.67
CA ARG A 498 -14.80 9.64 15.87
C ARG A 498 -14.47 9.47 17.34
N ARG A 499 -14.40 8.20 17.78
CA ARG A 499 -14.20 7.82 19.19
C ARG A 499 -13.27 6.64 19.33
N CYS A 500 -12.37 6.71 20.30
CA CYS A 500 -11.44 5.65 20.67
C CYS A 500 -11.43 5.43 22.18
N GLY A 501 -11.44 4.17 22.63
CA GLY A 501 -11.22 3.83 24.04
C GLY A 501 -9.73 3.72 24.36
N ILE A 502 -9.33 4.19 25.54
CA ILE A 502 -7.95 4.08 26.04
C ILE A 502 -7.91 3.65 27.51
N PHE A 503 -6.80 3.06 27.93
CA PHE A 503 -6.56 2.65 29.32
C PHE A 503 -5.54 3.56 30.02
N GLY A 504 -5.83 3.88 31.27
CA GLY A 504 -4.95 4.53 32.23
C GLY A 504 -4.46 3.54 33.29
N LYS A 505 -3.73 4.04 34.29
CA LYS A 505 -3.25 3.25 35.41
C LYS A 505 -4.40 2.65 36.21
N GLY A 506 -4.17 1.47 36.79
CA GLY A 506 -5.20 0.77 37.56
C GLY A 506 -6.41 0.33 36.72
N LEU A 507 -6.20 0.09 35.41
CA LEU A 507 -7.22 -0.33 34.43
C LEU A 507 -8.38 0.66 34.29
N GLN A 508 -8.15 1.94 34.63
CA GLN A 508 -9.13 3.00 34.39
C GLN A 508 -9.32 3.19 32.89
N GLN A 509 -10.56 3.36 32.46
CA GLN A 509 -10.90 3.53 31.05
C GLN A 509 -11.35 4.96 30.81
N ALA A 510 -10.94 5.51 29.69
CA ALA A 510 -11.46 6.76 29.19
C ALA A 510 -11.72 6.66 27.69
N ARG A 511 -12.48 7.62 27.18
CA ARG A 511 -12.73 7.78 25.75
C ARG A 511 -12.11 9.07 25.27
N VAL A 512 -11.53 9.02 24.08
CA VAL A 512 -11.05 10.17 23.30
C VAL A 512 -12.07 10.41 22.19
N GLU A 513 -12.42 11.67 21.96
CA GLU A 513 -13.37 12.06 20.90
C GLU A 513 -12.76 13.13 19.98
N ALA A 514 -13.14 13.10 18.70
CA ALA A 514 -12.77 14.12 17.73
C ALA A 514 -13.90 14.35 16.72
N ASP A 515 -14.35 15.60 16.63
CA ASP A 515 -15.39 16.10 15.71
C ASP A 515 -14.80 16.84 14.49
N GLY A 516 -13.49 17.11 14.51
CA GLY A 516 -12.74 17.65 13.37
C GLY A 516 -11.98 16.57 12.59
N GLU A 517 -11.80 16.78 11.29
CA GLU A 517 -10.96 15.92 10.44
C GLU A 517 -9.51 16.42 10.43
N PHE A 518 -8.58 15.61 10.92
CA PHE A 518 -7.14 15.92 10.85
C PHE A 518 -6.59 15.66 9.45
N VAL A 519 -7.17 14.70 8.73
CA VAL A 519 -6.77 14.30 7.39
C VAL A 519 -7.96 14.39 6.46
N THR A 520 -7.82 15.17 5.39
CA THR A 520 -8.88 15.42 4.41
C THR A 520 -8.40 15.08 3.00
N ALA A 521 -9.20 14.28 2.29
CA ALA A 521 -8.93 13.97 0.89
C ALA A 521 -9.05 15.22 0.01
N SER A 522 -8.08 15.42 -0.88
CA SER A 522 -8.06 16.54 -1.84
C SER A 522 -7.77 16.09 -3.27
N GLY A 523 -7.76 14.79 -3.51
CA GLY A 523 -7.53 14.21 -4.81
C GLY A 523 -7.03 12.79 -4.77
N GLY A 524 -6.99 12.16 -5.93
CA GLY A 524 -6.48 10.80 -6.04
C GLY A 524 -6.93 10.09 -7.31
N GLY A 525 -6.64 8.79 -7.36
CA GLY A 525 -7.04 7.90 -8.44
C GLY A 525 -6.59 6.46 -8.19
N TYR A 526 -7.19 5.54 -8.94
CA TYR A 526 -6.76 4.15 -9.03
C TYR A 526 -6.08 3.92 -10.37
N PHE A 527 -4.89 3.32 -10.33
CA PHE A 527 -4.04 3.13 -11.48
C PHE A 527 -3.64 1.66 -11.60
N PHE A 528 -3.45 1.19 -12.82
CA PHE A 528 -2.77 -0.07 -13.09
C PHE A 528 -1.35 0.24 -13.59
N VAL A 529 -0.35 -0.30 -12.91
CA VAL A 529 1.07 -0.26 -13.27
C VAL A 529 1.35 -1.53 -14.08
N PRO A 530 1.45 -1.45 -15.42
CA PRO A 530 1.71 -2.61 -16.27
C PRO A 530 3.16 -3.08 -16.13
N SER A 531 3.44 -4.30 -16.60
CA SER A 531 4.82 -4.73 -16.83
C SER A 531 5.49 -3.91 -17.94
N ILE A 532 6.83 -3.95 -18.01
CA ILE A 532 7.62 -3.28 -19.05
C ILE A 532 7.22 -3.83 -20.43
N THR A 533 7.05 -5.16 -20.54
CA THR A 533 6.58 -5.81 -21.76
C THR A 533 5.19 -5.32 -22.15
N ALA A 534 4.21 -5.36 -21.22
CA ALA A 534 2.85 -4.92 -21.51
C ALA A 534 2.78 -3.44 -21.91
N LEU A 535 3.60 -2.59 -21.27
CA LEU A 535 3.75 -1.19 -21.65
C LEU A 535 4.25 -1.06 -23.09
N GLY A 536 5.31 -1.76 -23.47
CA GLY A 536 5.90 -1.65 -24.80
C GLY A 536 5.07 -2.29 -25.91
N THR A 537 4.47 -3.47 -25.67
CA THR A 537 3.85 -4.27 -26.74
C THR A 537 2.34 -4.11 -26.83
N VAL A 538 1.64 -3.88 -25.71
CA VAL A 538 0.16 -3.81 -25.69
C VAL A 538 -0.31 -2.36 -25.66
N ILE A 539 0.27 -1.55 -24.77
CA ILE A 539 -0.18 -0.18 -24.53
C ILE A 539 0.45 0.78 -25.55
N ALA A 540 1.77 0.70 -25.75
CA ALA A 540 2.48 1.52 -26.72
C ALA A 540 2.46 0.95 -28.15
N GLY A 541 2.18 -0.36 -28.29
CA GLY A 541 2.15 -1.03 -29.58
C GLY A 541 1.12 -0.42 -30.55
N THR A 542 1.48 -0.35 -31.82
CA THR A 542 0.53 -0.05 -32.90
C THR A 542 -0.39 -1.25 -33.06
N GLN A 543 -1.70 -1.04 -32.88
CA GLN A 543 -2.71 -2.04 -33.20
C GLN A 543 -2.48 -2.52 -34.65
N PRO A 544 -2.33 -3.83 -34.93
CA PRO A 544 -2.55 -4.28 -36.29
C PRO A 544 -3.98 -3.88 -36.65
N GLU A 545 -4.16 -3.22 -37.81
CA GLU A 545 -5.48 -2.93 -38.33
C GLU A 545 -6.32 -4.22 -38.26
N LEU A 546 -7.38 -4.18 -37.46
CA LEU A 546 -8.43 -5.19 -37.48
C LEU A 546 -9.14 -5.09 -38.84
N SER A 547 -8.48 -5.59 -39.88
CA SER A 547 -9.16 -5.98 -41.11
C SER A 547 -10.05 -7.15 -40.74
N VAL A 548 -11.33 -6.86 -40.60
CA VAL A 548 -12.38 -7.85 -40.45
C VAL A 548 -12.40 -8.72 -41.70
N GLN A 549 -11.63 -9.81 -41.71
CA GLN A 549 -11.94 -10.98 -42.52
C GLN A 549 -12.72 -11.95 -41.67
N LEU A 550 -14.02 -11.68 -41.54
CA LEU A 550 -15.01 -12.73 -41.31
C LEU A 550 -14.97 -13.66 -42.52
N SER A 551 -14.10 -14.68 -42.49
CA SER A 551 -14.29 -15.86 -43.34
C SER A 551 -15.11 -16.87 -42.55
N ALA A 552 -16.38 -16.92 -42.93
CA ALA A 552 -17.27 -18.01 -42.56
C ALA A 552 -16.81 -19.27 -43.31
N ASP A 553 -16.12 -20.17 -42.63
CA ASP A 553 -15.99 -21.57 -43.07
C ASP A 553 -15.99 -22.52 -41.86
N HIS A 554 -17.15 -22.61 -41.24
CA HIS A 554 -17.62 -23.87 -40.65
C HIS A 554 -18.91 -24.27 -41.37
N ARG A 555 -18.74 -24.80 -42.59
CA ARG A 555 -19.75 -25.66 -43.18
C ARG A 555 -19.75 -26.97 -42.41
N LEU A 556 -20.85 -27.20 -41.70
CA LEU A 556 -21.28 -28.51 -41.26
C LEU A 556 -21.34 -29.43 -42.49
N GLU A 557 -20.44 -30.40 -42.57
CA GLU A 557 -20.62 -31.53 -43.46
C GLU A 557 -21.74 -32.42 -42.90
N GLY A 558 -22.81 -32.54 -43.69
CA GLY A 558 -23.96 -33.35 -43.38
C GLY A 558 -23.67 -34.84 -43.51
N VAL A 559 -24.14 -35.61 -42.51
CA VAL A 559 -24.30 -37.05 -42.62
C VAL A 559 -25.80 -37.33 -42.76
N GLY A 560 -26.19 -37.85 -43.92
CA GLY A 560 -27.55 -38.31 -44.22
C GLY A 560 -27.88 -39.63 -43.50
N PRO A 561 -29.16 -40.04 -43.50
CA PRO A 561 -29.64 -41.13 -42.66
C PRO A 561 -29.45 -42.48 -43.35
N ASP A 562 -28.88 -43.46 -42.64
CA ASP A 562 -28.97 -44.85 -43.07
C ASP A 562 -29.62 -45.73 -42.00
N LYS A 563 -30.40 -46.66 -42.53
CA LYS A 563 -31.38 -47.52 -41.88
C LYS A 563 -30.68 -48.75 -41.27
N ASP A 564 -31.23 -49.22 -40.16
CA ASP A 564 -31.49 -50.65 -39.85
C ASP A 564 -31.30 -50.95 -38.36
N LEU A 565 -32.42 -51.11 -37.65
CA LEU A 565 -32.48 -51.77 -36.35
C LEU A 565 -33.67 -52.72 -36.32
N PRO A 566 -33.48 -54.03 -36.03
CA PRO A 566 -34.58 -54.95 -35.82
C PRO A 566 -35.11 -54.89 -34.38
N LYS A 567 -36.43 -55.04 -34.29
CA LYS A 567 -37.30 -55.14 -33.10
C LYS A 567 -37.00 -56.38 -32.26
N VAL A 568 -37.14 -56.32 -30.92
CA VAL A 568 -37.92 -57.29 -30.09
C VAL A 568 -38.49 -56.61 -28.83
N ALA A 569 -39.65 -57.11 -28.43
CA ALA A 569 -40.72 -56.62 -27.58
C ALA A 569 -40.50 -56.46 -26.04
N ARG A 570 -41.39 -55.59 -25.53
CA ARG A 570 -41.85 -55.34 -24.15
C ARG A 570 -42.21 -56.59 -23.34
N LYS A 571 -42.08 -56.48 -22.00
CA LYS A 571 -43.18 -56.81 -21.09
C LYS A 571 -43.28 -55.83 -19.91
N THR A 572 -44.54 -55.52 -19.64
CA THR A 572 -45.17 -54.59 -18.71
C THR A 572 -45.05 -54.96 -17.23
N SER A 573 -45.10 -53.98 -16.33
CA SER A 573 -46.19 -53.91 -15.32
C SER A 573 -46.19 -52.60 -14.51
N SER A 574 -47.39 -52.08 -14.35
CA SER A 574 -47.86 -50.94 -13.55
C SER A 574 -47.60 -51.05 -12.04
N GLY A 575 -47.43 -49.91 -11.36
CA GLY A 575 -47.43 -49.84 -9.90
C GLY A 575 -47.56 -48.42 -9.34
N ARG A 576 -48.81 -47.98 -9.19
CA ARG A 576 -49.31 -46.77 -8.50
C ARG A 576 -48.84 -46.75 -7.03
N LYS A 577 -48.42 -45.59 -6.49
CA LYS A 577 -49.13 -44.87 -5.39
C LYS A 577 -48.40 -43.62 -4.90
N ALA A 578 -49.24 -42.70 -4.45
CA ALA A 578 -48.99 -41.33 -4.07
C ALA A 578 -48.57 -41.16 -2.60
N ARG A 579 -48.25 -39.88 -2.31
CA ARG A 579 -48.43 -39.11 -1.08
C ARG A 579 -47.36 -39.24 0.02
N GLY A 580 -46.90 -38.06 0.43
CA GLY A 580 -46.64 -37.78 1.83
C GLY A 580 -45.65 -36.66 2.06
N LYS A 581 -46.16 -35.45 2.34
CA LYS A 581 -45.44 -34.34 2.97
C LYS A 581 -44.60 -34.81 4.16
N ARG A 582 -43.39 -34.28 4.30
CA ARG A 582 -43.03 -33.34 5.37
C ARG A 582 -41.83 -32.51 4.94
#